data_AF-A0A2J6TUP4-F1
#
_entry.id   AF-A0A2J6TUP4-F1
#
_cell.length_a   1.000
_cell.length_b   1.000
_cell.length_c   1.000
_cell.angle_alpha   90.00
_cell.angle_beta   90.00
_cell.angle_gamma   90.00
#
_symmetry.space_group_name_H-M   'P 1'
#
loop_
_entity.id
_entity.type
_entity.pdbx_description
1 polymer ?
#
loop_
_entity_poly.entity_id
_entity_poly.type
_entity_poly.pdbx_seq_one_letter_code
_entity_poly.pdbx_strand_id
1 'polypeptide(L)'
;MENYQDTISTLQKAIEQATTVLSRASGAEAALQQRVRALEDELRKAKEQQSKAAKEINALKDDNAELKDDIREAHTEIKLLSQDQELLQKELDLERSSNKRLQNELREFENNRPEDFQHLDEILGTLDEKRKQCKQLEKQLQVTKLTEQQLEHSKATIEKLTGRIWGLKDERDLKEPLVQTAVATRSRFMLQAREKLSRDLGEDLDTEYVKLGDSAAHRGDGLADEALLLAGFLDSERWASIFEELYGTKLGEFADVPRGLRRAKDCEVTIRVVQSVRGARPSFQVRSEAGGTILAITKEYEKDGDGAESSSIVQNSIQRVEQLTEEIVESARGRLADRIFSEPIEKS
;
A
#
# COMPACT_ATOMS: atom_id res chain seq x y z
N MET A 1 -123.19 39.47 157.55
CA MET A 1 -121.92 38.69 157.47
C MET A 1 -121.90 37.69 156.29
N GLU A 2 -122.87 37.66 155.38
CA GLU A 2 -122.87 36.76 154.21
C GLU A 2 -122.24 37.34 152.91
N ASN A 3 -121.88 38.63 152.87
CA ASN A 3 -121.48 39.32 151.62
C ASN A 3 -119.96 39.32 151.31
N TYR A 4 -119.13 38.81 152.24
CA TYR A 4 -117.65 38.75 152.09
C TYR A 4 -117.15 37.39 151.58
N GLN A 5 -117.91 36.31 151.77
CA GLN A 5 -117.52 34.98 151.28
C GLN A 5 -117.72 34.83 149.77
N ASP A 6 -118.75 35.46 149.19
CA ASP A 6 -118.98 35.45 147.74
C ASP A 6 -117.96 36.29 146.96
N THR A 7 -117.49 37.41 147.55
CA THR A 7 -116.42 38.24 146.98
C THR A 7 -115.04 37.57 147.09
N ILE A 8 -114.76 36.86 148.20
CA ILE A 8 -113.54 36.05 148.32
C ILE A 8 -113.57 34.87 147.33
N SER A 9 -114.71 34.20 147.17
CA SER A 9 -114.89 33.11 146.20
C SER A 9 -114.71 33.58 144.75
N THR A 10 -115.29 34.73 144.38
CA THR A 10 -115.09 35.32 143.04
C THR A 10 -113.66 35.81 142.81
N LEU A 11 -113.01 36.40 143.82
CA LEU A 11 -111.59 36.77 143.73
C LEU A 11 -110.66 35.55 143.66
N GLN A 12 -110.93 34.48 144.41
CA GLN A 12 -110.19 33.22 144.32
C GLN A 12 -110.35 32.59 142.94
N LYS A 13 -111.58 32.58 142.39
CA LYS A 13 -111.84 32.07 141.04
C LYS A 13 -111.18 32.93 139.97
N ALA A 14 -111.13 34.24 140.15
CA ALA A 14 -110.42 35.17 139.27
C ALA A 14 -108.90 35.02 139.37
N ILE A 15 -108.36 34.76 140.57
CA ILE A 15 -106.93 34.46 140.78
C ILE A 15 -106.59 33.10 140.17
N GLU A 16 -107.41 32.07 140.31
CA GLU A 16 -107.22 30.77 139.66
C GLU A 16 -107.27 30.88 138.14
N GLN A 17 -108.21 31.68 137.60
CA GLN A 17 -108.28 32.00 136.17
C GLN A 17 -107.06 32.79 135.70
N ALA A 18 -106.64 33.82 136.45
CA ALA A 18 -105.43 34.58 136.14
C ALA A 18 -104.17 33.71 136.21
N THR A 19 -104.09 32.78 137.17
CA THR A 19 -102.98 31.83 137.34
C THR A 19 -102.95 30.76 136.25
N THR A 20 -104.12 30.28 135.80
CA THR A 20 -104.23 29.39 134.63
C THR A 20 -103.92 30.12 133.32
N VAL A 21 -104.25 31.41 133.20
CA VAL A 21 -103.85 32.22 132.04
C VAL A 21 -102.35 32.51 132.07
N LEU A 22 -101.77 32.85 133.22
CA LEU A 22 -100.32 33.10 133.39
C LEU A 22 -99.49 31.84 133.15
N SER A 23 -99.92 30.68 133.65
CA SER A 23 -99.23 29.39 133.38
C SER A 23 -99.35 28.98 131.90
N ARG A 24 -100.49 29.22 131.24
CA ARG A 24 -100.63 29.04 129.78
C ARG A 24 -99.78 30.02 128.98
N ALA A 25 -99.71 31.29 129.40
CA ALA A 25 -98.89 32.31 128.76
C ALA A 25 -97.39 32.01 128.92
N SER A 26 -96.96 31.59 130.12
CA SER A 26 -95.59 31.14 130.39
C SER A 26 -95.23 29.87 129.60
N GLY A 27 -96.16 28.91 129.49
CA GLY A 27 -95.98 27.73 128.64
C GLY A 27 -95.90 28.07 127.14
N ALA A 28 -96.70 29.02 126.67
CA ALA A 28 -96.66 29.53 125.29
C ALA A 28 -95.37 30.31 125.02
N GLU A 29 -94.89 31.11 125.97
CA GLU A 29 -93.61 31.82 125.89
C GLU A 29 -92.44 30.84 125.84
N ALA A 30 -92.43 29.81 126.69
CA ALA A 30 -91.42 28.76 126.66
C ALA A 30 -91.44 27.98 125.32
N ALA A 31 -92.62 27.67 124.78
CA ALA A 31 -92.76 27.02 123.48
C ALA A 31 -92.28 27.92 122.33
N LEU A 32 -92.56 29.22 122.39
CA LEU A 32 -92.05 30.21 121.43
C LEU A 32 -90.53 30.34 121.53
N GLN A 33 -89.94 30.41 122.73
CA GLN A 33 -88.50 30.44 122.92
C GLN A 33 -87.83 29.16 122.38
N GLN A 34 -88.44 27.99 122.59
CA GLN A 34 -87.95 26.73 122.03
C GLN A 34 -88.04 26.72 120.49
N ARG A 35 -89.12 27.27 119.92
CA ARG A 35 -89.28 27.43 118.47
C ARG A 35 -88.26 28.41 117.89
N VAL A 36 -87.98 29.52 118.57
CA VAL A 36 -86.95 30.49 118.15
C VAL A 36 -85.59 29.83 118.13
N ARG A 37 -85.19 29.10 119.19
CA ARG A 37 -83.93 28.35 119.22
C ARG A 37 -83.83 27.31 118.09
N ALA A 38 -84.92 26.59 117.82
CA ALA A 38 -84.96 25.62 116.73
C ALA A 38 -84.79 26.29 115.36
N LEU A 39 -85.46 27.43 115.13
CA LEU A 39 -85.32 28.22 113.90
C LEU A 39 -83.92 28.84 113.77
N GLU A 40 -83.30 29.27 114.87
CA GLU A 40 -81.92 29.76 114.88
C GLU A 40 -80.92 28.66 114.52
N ASP A 41 -81.09 27.45 115.05
CA ASP A 41 -80.27 26.28 114.69
C ASP A 41 -80.47 25.86 113.23
N GLU A 42 -81.70 25.87 112.73
CA GLU A 42 -82.01 25.64 111.31
C GLU A 42 -81.38 26.71 110.42
N LEU A 43 -81.47 27.98 110.80
CA LEU A 43 -80.84 29.09 110.10
C LEU A 43 -79.31 28.94 110.08
N ARG A 44 -78.70 28.48 111.19
CA ARG A 44 -77.26 28.22 111.26
C ARG A 44 -76.87 27.08 110.31
N LYS A 45 -77.59 25.96 110.33
CA LYS A 45 -77.37 24.82 109.41
C LYS A 45 -77.53 25.23 107.95
N ALA A 46 -78.56 26.02 107.63
CA ALA A 46 -78.79 26.52 106.28
C ALA A 46 -77.64 27.45 105.83
N LYS A 47 -77.13 28.34 106.71
CA LYS A 47 -75.97 29.17 106.42
C LYS A 47 -74.68 28.36 106.20
N GLU A 48 -74.46 27.32 107.00
CA GLU A 48 -73.33 26.41 106.83
C GLU A 48 -73.41 25.66 105.49
N GLN A 49 -74.60 25.15 105.12
CA GLN A 49 -74.85 24.52 103.82
C GLN A 49 -74.67 25.51 102.67
N GLN A 50 -75.17 26.74 102.79
CA GLN A 50 -74.97 27.80 101.80
C GLN A 50 -73.48 28.11 101.62
N SER A 51 -72.72 28.18 102.70
CA SER A 51 -71.26 28.39 102.64
C SER A 51 -70.54 27.23 101.95
N LYS A 52 -70.92 25.98 102.22
CA LYS A 52 -70.37 24.79 101.54
C LYS A 52 -70.68 24.81 100.04
N ALA A 53 -71.95 25.02 99.68
CA ALA A 53 -72.38 25.12 98.29
C ALA A 53 -71.68 26.27 97.55
N ALA A 54 -71.48 27.43 98.21
CA ALA A 54 -70.74 28.54 97.61
C ALA A 54 -69.27 28.20 97.33
N LYS A 55 -68.60 27.45 98.23
CA LYS A 55 -67.23 26.97 97.99
C LYS A 55 -67.17 25.99 96.82
N GLU A 56 -68.12 25.06 96.74
CA GLU A 56 -68.20 24.08 95.66
C GLU A 56 -68.50 24.75 94.30
N ILE A 57 -69.41 25.74 94.28
CA ILE A 57 -69.68 26.55 93.08
C ILE A 57 -68.41 27.28 92.62
N ASN A 58 -67.59 27.79 93.53
CA ASN A 58 -66.33 28.44 93.15
C ASN A 58 -65.31 27.43 92.62
N ALA A 59 -65.15 26.27 93.27
CA ALA A 59 -64.28 25.21 92.75
C ALA A 59 -64.69 24.76 91.34
N LEU A 60 -65.99 24.50 91.13
CA LEU A 60 -66.52 24.15 89.79
C LEU A 60 -66.35 25.28 88.77
N LYS A 61 -66.29 26.55 89.19
CA LYS A 61 -66.00 27.66 88.28
C LYS A 61 -64.53 27.69 87.88
N ASP A 62 -63.64 27.41 88.82
CA ASP A 62 -62.19 27.32 88.57
C ASP A 62 -61.90 26.14 87.63
N ASP A 63 -62.47 24.95 87.91
CA ASP A 63 -62.36 23.77 87.03
C ASP A 63 -62.93 24.05 85.62
N ASN A 64 -64.07 24.75 85.52
CA ASN A 64 -64.64 25.16 84.23
C ASN A 64 -63.78 26.19 83.49
N ALA A 65 -62.99 27.00 84.20
CA ALA A 65 -62.05 27.92 83.58
C ALA A 65 -60.85 27.16 83.01
N GLU A 66 -60.30 26.21 83.79
CA GLU A 66 -59.21 25.33 83.36
C GLU A 66 -59.60 24.50 82.13
N LEU A 67 -60.75 23.82 82.17
CA LEU A 67 -61.26 23.05 81.02
C LEU A 67 -61.49 23.91 79.78
N LYS A 68 -61.86 25.19 79.93
CA LYS A 68 -62.00 26.10 78.78
C LYS A 68 -60.67 26.45 78.17
N ASP A 69 -59.63 26.59 78.98
CA ASP A 69 -58.28 26.86 78.49
C ASP A 69 -57.69 25.61 77.83
N ASP A 70 -57.86 24.42 78.40
CA ASP A 70 -57.51 23.14 77.76
C ASP A 70 -58.20 22.95 76.40
N ILE A 71 -59.50 23.27 76.32
CA ILE A 71 -60.25 23.22 75.06
C ILE A 71 -59.67 24.19 74.05
N ARG A 72 -59.26 25.40 74.46
CA ARG A 72 -58.63 26.37 73.54
C ARG A 72 -57.28 25.86 73.05
N GLU A 73 -56.45 25.31 73.93
CA GLU A 73 -55.16 24.74 73.57
C GLU A 73 -55.33 23.59 72.56
N ALA A 74 -56.23 22.63 72.83
CA ALA A 74 -56.55 21.55 71.91
C ALA A 74 -57.06 22.06 70.55
N HIS A 75 -57.87 23.13 70.52
CA HIS A 75 -58.30 23.74 69.26
C HIS A 75 -57.12 24.35 68.48
N THR A 76 -56.16 24.97 69.17
CA THR A 76 -54.96 25.49 68.51
C THR A 76 -54.10 24.38 67.94
N GLU A 77 -53.93 23.27 68.67
CA GLU A 77 -53.17 22.11 68.21
C GLU A 77 -53.84 21.43 66.99
N ILE A 78 -55.16 21.18 67.04
CA ILE A 78 -55.92 20.63 65.92
C ILE A 78 -55.76 21.50 64.67
N LYS A 79 -55.76 22.83 64.83
CA LYS A 79 -55.56 23.77 63.72
C LYS A 79 -54.16 23.64 63.11
N LEU A 80 -53.12 23.53 63.93
CA LEU A 80 -51.74 23.35 63.47
C LEU A 80 -51.58 22.01 62.76
N LEU A 81 -52.08 20.92 63.34
CA LEU A 81 -52.04 19.59 62.72
C LEU A 81 -52.79 19.54 61.38
N SER A 82 -53.91 20.26 61.27
CA SER A 82 -54.65 20.37 60.00
C SER A 82 -53.82 21.09 58.93
N GLN A 83 -53.08 22.14 59.30
CA GLN A 83 -52.18 22.85 58.40
C GLN A 83 -51.00 21.96 57.96
N ASP A 84 -50.41 21.20 58.89
CA ASP A 84 -49.34 20.26 58.57
C ASP A 84 -49.83 19.13 57.65
N GLN A 85 -51.03 18.62 57.86
CA GLN A 85 -51.65 17.63 56.99
C GLN A 85 -51.85 18.17 55.56
N GLU A 86 -52.27 19.44 55.41
CA GLU A 86 -52.39 20.08 54.10
C GLU A 86 -51.02 20.26 53.41
N LEU A 87 -49.97 20.57 54.16
CA LEU A 87 -48.62 20.70 53.61
C LEU A 87 -48.08 19.34 53.15
N LEU A 88 -48.19 18.30 53.98
CA LEU A 88 -47.80 16.94 53.62
C LEU A 88 -48.53 16.42 52.38
N GLN A 89 -49.83 16.75 52.24
CA GLN A 89 -50.60 16.38 51.06
C GLN A 89 -50.05 17.07 49.79
N LYS A 90 -49.67 18.34 49.88
CA LYS A 90 -49.05 19.08 48.76
C LYS A 90 -47.69 18.50 48.39
N GLU A 91 -46.87 18.14 49.37
CA GLU A 91 -45.57 17.49 49.13
C GLU A 91 -45.74 16.15 48.43
N LEU A 92 -46.70 15.32 48.88
CA LEU A 92 -47.01 14.05 48.25
C LEU A 92 -47.46 14.21 46.78
N ASP A 93 -48.27 15.22 46.48
CA ASP A 93 -48.73 15.48 45.12
C ASP A 93 -47.60 16.00 44.21
N LEU A 94 -46.66 16.78 44.76
CA LEU A 94 -45.43 17.19 44.06
C LEU A 94 -44.53 15.99 43.76
N GLU A 95 -44.30 15.09 44.72
CA GLU A 95 -43.52 13.88 44.52
C GLU A 95 -44.15 12.96 43.47
N ARG A 96 -45.47 12.77 43.51
CA ARG A 96 -46.20 12.01 42.49
C ARG A 96 -46.03 12.61 41.10
N SER A 97 -46.11 13.94 41.00
CA SER A 97 -45.92 14.65 39.73
C SER A 97 -44.49 14.50 39.20
N SER A 98 -43.49 14.61 40.08
CA SER A 98 -42.08 14.40 39.77
C SER A 98 -41.80 12.95 39.29
N ASN A 99 -42.29 11.96 40.03
CA ASN A 99 -42.16 10.55 39.66
C ASN A 99 -42.81 10.25 38.30
N LYS A 100 -43.99 10.82 38.03
CA LYS A 100 -44.64 10.66 36.72
C LYS A 100 -43.81 11.27 35.59
N ARG A 101 -43.17 12.42 35.83
CA ARG A 101 -42.26 13.04 34.86
C ARG A 101 -41.04 12.16 34.59
N LEU A 102 -40.37 11.68 35.64
CA LEU A 102 -39.21 10.78 35.49
C LEU A 102 -39.56 9.48 34.78
N GLN A 103 -40.74 8.91 35.04
CA GLN A 103 -41.22 7.73 34.32
C GLN A 103 -41.43 8.00 32.82
N ASN A 104 -41.92 9.18 32.46
CA ASN A 104 -42.07 9.57 31.05
C ASN A 104 -40.69 9.77 30.40
N GLU A 105 -39.75 10.45 31.08
CA GLU A 105 -38.38 10.64 30.59
C GLU A 105 -37.69 9.28 30.38
N LEU A 106 -37.81 8.34 31.33
CA LEU A 106 -37.29 6.97 31.18
C LEU A 106 -37.89 6.25 29.97
N ARG A 107 -39.21 6.36 29.76
CA ARG A 107 -39.89 5.75 28.61
C ARG A 107 -39.42 6.36 27.30
N GLU A 108 -39.21 7.68 27.23
CA GLU A 108 -38.65 8.34 26.05
C GLU A 108 -37.23 7.84 25.75
N PHE A 109 -36.37 7.72 26.78
CA PHE A 109 -35.05 7.11 26.61
C PHE A 109 -35.12 5.66 26.12
N GLU A 110 -36.02 4.84 26.67
CA GLU A 110 -36.21 3.45 26.24
C GLU A 110 -36.70 3.34 24.79
N ASN A 111 -37.58 4.26 24.37
CA ASN A 111 -38.09 4.31 23.00
C ASN A 111 -37.05 4.79 21.98
N ASN A 112 -36.17 5.73 22.37
CA ASN A 112 -35.13 6.27 21.47
C ASN A 112 -33.89 5.38 21.40
N ARG A 113 -33.61 4.62 22.47
CA ARG A 113 -32.49 3.66 22.55
C ARG A 113 -32.34 2.77 21.30
N PRO A 114 -33.37 2.08 20.79
CA PRO A 114 -33.22 1.24 19.60
C PRO A 114 -32.80 2.01 18.34
N GLU A 115 -33.23 3.26 18.17
CA GLU A 115 -32.82 4.10 17.03
C GLU A 115 -31.32 4.43 17.12
N ASP A 116 -30.82 4.76 18.33
CA ASP A 116 -29.40 5.00 18.56
C ASP A 116 -28.55 3.74 18.26
N PHE A 117 -29.03 2.55 18.66
CA PHE A 117 -28.35 1.29 18.35
C PHE A 117 -28.37 0.96 16.85
N GLN A 118 -29.48 1.25 16.16
CA GLN A 118 -29.56 1.08 14.70
C GLN A 118 -28.56 1.99 13.98
N HIS A 119 -28.49 3.27 14.36
CA HIS A 119 -27.51 4.20 13.82
C HIS A 119 -26.06 3.75 14.09
N LEU A 120 -25.78 3.19 15.27
CA LEU A 120 -24.47 2.64 15.57
C LEU A 120 -24.14 1.44 14.65
N ASP A 121 -25.08 0.53 14.44
CA ASP A 121 -24.90 -0.62 13.54
C ASP A 121 -24.70 -0.18 12.07
N GLU A 122 -25.41 0.84 11.61
CA GLU A 122 -25.21 1.46 10.29
C GLU A 122 -23.81 2.06 10.13
N ILE A 123 -23.35 2.79 11.16
CA ILE A 123 -22.00 3.36 11.18
C ILE A 123 -20.95 2.25 11.16
N LEU A 124 -21.12 1.20 11.96
CA LEU A 124 -20.21 0.05 11.99
C LEU A 124 -20.17 -0.67 10.64
N GLY A 125 -21.32 -0.90 10.01
CA GLY A 125 -21.41 -1.47 8.66
C GLY A 125 -20.66 -0.64 7.63
N THR A 126 -20.89 0.68 7.63
CA THR A 126 -20.19 1.63 6.74
C THR A 126 -18.67 1.62 6.97
N LEU A 127 -18.25 1.54 8.23
CA LEU A 127 -16.83 1.52 8.61
C LEU A 127 -16.14 0.25 8.11
N ASP A 128 -16.80 -0.90 8.20
CA ASP A 128 -16.28 -2.17 7.69
C ASP A 128 -16.20 -2.21 6.16
N GLU A 129 -17.17 -1.63 5.46
CA GLU A 129 -17.09 -1.44 4.01
C GLU A 129 -15.91 -0.56 3.61
N LYS A 130 -15.72 0.58 4.30
CA LYS A 130 -14.57 1.47 4.06
C LYS A 130 -13.24 0.78 4.34
N ARG A 131 -13.15 -0.03 5.40
CA ARG A 131 -11.96 -0.87 5.67
C ARG A 131 -11.67 -1.86 4.54
N LYS A 132 -12.70 -2.50 3.97
CA LYS A 132 -12.52 -3.40 2.82
C LYS A 132 -12.03 -2.64 1.59
N GLN A 133 -12.56 -1.45 1.32
CA GLN A 133 -12.13 -0.58 0.23
C GLN A 133 -10.65 -0.15 0.41
N CYS A 134 -10.25 0.29 1.60
CA CYS A 134 -8.85 0.63 1.88
C CYS A 134 -7.89 -0.54 1.62
N LYS A 135 -8.24 -1.75 2.08
CA LYS A 135 -7.43 -2.96 1.82
C LYS A 135 -7.32 -3.29 0.34
N GLN A 136 -8.37 -3.04 -0.45
CA GLN A 136 -8.32 -3.24 -1.91
C GLN A 136 -7.42 -2.22 -2.58
N LEU A 137 -7.53 -0.94 -2.21
CA LEU A 137 -6.69 0.13 -2.74
C LEU A 137 -5.21 -0.07 -2.37
N GLU A 138 -4.91 -0.55 -1.17
CA GLU A 138 -3.54 -0.90 -0.76
C GLU A 138 -2.93 -2.00 -1.64
N LYS A 139 -3.71 -3.04 -1.97
CA LYS A 139 -3.28 -4.09 -2.89
C LYS A 139 -3.03 -3.54 -4.30
N GLN A 140 -3.93 -2.68 -4.80
CA GLN A 140 -3.75 -2.02 -6.10
C GLN A 140 -2.49 -1.16 -6.13
N LEU A 141 -2.25 -0.39 -5.07
CA LEU A 141 -1.06 0.46 -4.95
C LEU A 141 0.25 -0.37 -4.97
N GLN A 142 0.26 -1.54 -4.31
CA GLN A 142 1.42 -2.44 -4.35
C GLN A 142 1.68 -2.97 -5.76
N VAL A 143 0.62 -3.35 -6.50
CA VAL A 143 0.76 -3.80 -7.89
C VAL A 143 1.31 -2.67 -8.76
N THR A 144 0.79 -1.45 -8.65
CA THR A 144 1.26 -0.30 -9.41
C THR A 144 2.74 -0.01 -9.13
N LYS A 145 3.17 -0.04 -7.86
CA LYS A 145 4.58 0.14 -7.49
C LYS A 145 5.49 -0.91 -8.12
N LEU A 146 5.06 -2.18 -8.14
CA LEU A 146 5.82 -3.25 -8.78
C LEU A 146 5.94 -3.00 -10.30
N THR A 147 4.85 -2.60 -10.95
CA THR A 147 4.87 -2.30 -12.39
C THR A 147 5.72 -1.09 -12.73
N GLU A 148 5.74 -0.05 -11.89
CA GLU A 148 6.61 1.12 -12.07
C GLU A 148 8.10 0.73 -11.96
N GLN A 149 8.45 -0.12 -10.98
CA GLN A 149 9.81 -0.64 -10.84
C GLN A 149 10.23 -1.47 -12.06
N GLN A 150 9.34 -2.32 -12.57
CA GLN A 150 9.60 -3.10 -13.79
C GLN A 150 9.78 -2.19 -15.01
N LEU A 151 8.94 -1.16 -15.13
CA LEU A 151 9.04 -0.17 -16.20
C LEU A 151 10.39 0.56 -16.14
N GLU A 152 10.81 0.99 -14.95
CA GLU A 152 12.09 1.69 -14.78
C GLU A 152 13.30 0.79 -15.11
N HIS A 153 13.25 -0.48 -14.70
CA HIS A 153 14.27 -1.46 -15.09
C HIS A 153 14.32 -1.69 -16.61
N SER A 154 13.15 -1.75 -17.26
CA SER A 154 13.07 -1.89 -18.71
C SER A 154 13.63 -0.68 -19.45
N LYS A 155 13.36 0.54 -18.98
CA LYS A 155 13.92 1.79 -19.53
C LYS A 155 15.44 1.82 -19.43
N ALA A 156 16.01 1.48 -18.27
CA ALA A 156 17.46 1.42 -18.09
C ALA A 156 18.11 0.39 -19.03
N THR A 157 17.43 -0.74 -19.28
CA THR A 157 17.88 -1.76 -20.22
C THR A 157 17.84 -1.24 -21.67
N ILE A 158 16.76 -0.56 -22.06
CA ILE A 158 16.63 0.07 -23.38
C ILE A 158 17.74 1.10 -23.60
N GLU A 159 18.01 1.95 -22.61
CA GLU A 159 19.05 2.97 -22.69
C GLU A 159 20.44 2.33 -22.88
N LYS A 160 20.75 1.29 -22.09
CA LYS A 160 22.00 0.52 -22.23
C LYS A 160 22.15 -0.12 -23.62
N LEU A 161 21.09 -0.74 -24.14
CA LEU A 161 21.10 -1.36 -25.47
C LEU A 161 21.23 -0.31 -26.57
N THR A 162 20.56 0.83 -26.42
CA THR A 162 20.65 1.95 -27.36
C THR A 162 22.08 2.49 -27.43
N GLY A 163 22.73 2.67 -26.27
CA GLY A 163 24.15 3.05 -26.22
C GLY A 163 25.06 2.02 -26.90
N ARG A 164 24.81 0.73 -26.70
CA ARG A 164 25.57 -0.34 -27.39
C ARG A 164 25.38 -0.33 -28.90
N ILE A 165 24.15 -0.10 -29.38
CA ILE A 165 23.87 0.02 -30.81
C ILE A 165 24.63 1.20 -31.41
N TRP A 166 24.64 2.35 -30.73
CA TRP A 166 25.42 3.51 -31.18
C TRP A 166 26.92 3.21 -31.24
N GLY A 167 27.50 2.63 -30.18
CA GLY A 167 28.92 2.27 -30.20
C GLY A 167 29.29 1.28 -31.31
N LEU A 168 28.43 0.30 -31.61
CA LEU A 168 28.64 -0.64 -32.72
C LEU A 168 28.51 0.03 -34.09
N LYS A 169 27.62 1.02 -34.24
CA LYS A 169 27.51 1.81 -35.47
C LYS A 169 28.77 2.64 -35.70
N ASP A 170 29.26 3.31 -34.67
CA ASP A 170 30.50 4.09 -34.75
C ASP A 170 31.70 3.19 -35.10
N GLU A 171 31.80 2.00 -34.49
CA GLU A 171 32.85 1.04 -34.80
C GLU A 171 32.76 0.54 -36.24
N ARG A 172 31.55 0.24 -36.73
CA ARG A 172 31.31 -0.12 -38.13
C ARG A 172 31.75 1.02 -39.06
N ASP A 173 31.30 2.24 -38.81
CA ASP A 173 31.57 3.40 -39.66
C ASP A 173 33.07 3.73 -39.69
N LEU A 174 33.77 3.55 -38.56
CA LEU A 174 35.23 3.66 -38.48
C LEU A 174 35.96 2.60 -39.32
N LYS A 175 35.43 1.37 -39.37
CA LYS A 175 36.04 0.24 -40.09
C LYS A 175 35.62 0.15 -41.55
N GLU A 176 34.53 0.79 -41.95
CA GLU A 176 33.97 0.75 -43.30
C GLU A 176 35.01 1.09 -44.40
N PRO A 177 35.85 2.14 -44.28
CA PRO A 177 36.86 2.43 -45.31
C PRO A 177 37.90 1.31 -45.49
N LEU A 178 38.23 0.59 -44.41
CA LEU A 178 39.15 -0.55 -44.46
C LEU A 178 38.52 -1.73 -45.19
N VAL A 179 37.23 -2.00 -44.91
CA VAL A 179 36.46 -3.02 -45.62
C VAL A 179 36.38 -2.68 -47.11
N GLN A 180 36.04 -1.45 -47.48
CA GLN A 180 35.99 -1.01 -48.89
C GLN A 180 37.33 -1.17 -49.60
N THR A 181 38.45 -0.83 -48.93
CA THR A 181 39.80 -1.03 -49.48
C THR A 181 40.11 -2.52 -49.70
N ALA A 182 39.73 -3.36 -48.74
CA ALA A 182 39.89 -4.82 -48.85
C ALA A 182 39.04 -5.39 -49.98
N VAL A 183 37.76 -5.00 -50.07
CA VAL A 183 36.85 -5.36 -51.17
C VAL A 183 37.48 -4.98 -52.51
N ALA A 184 37.88 -3.73 -52.71
CA ALA A 184 38.49 -3.27 -53.96
C ALA A 184 39.75 -4.07 -54.32
N THR A 185 40.59 -4.39 -53.33
CA THR A 185 41.80 -5.21 -53.52
C THR A 185 41.45 -6.63 -53.99
N ARG A 186 40.48 -7.28 -53.34
CA ARG A 186 40.06 -8.64 -53.70
C ARG A 186 39.26 -8.69 -55.01
N SER A 187 38.39 -7.72 -55.27
CA SER A 187 37.71 -7.55 -56.55
C SER A 187 38.71 -7.47 -57.69
N ARG A 188 39.81 -6.74 -57.50
CA ARG A 188 40.88 -6.66 -58.50
C ARG A 188 41.57 -7.99 -58.74
N PHE A 189 41.86 -8.76 -57.68
CA PHE A 189 42.40 -10.11 -57.82
C PHE A 189 41.45 -11.02 -58.60
N MET A 190 40.15 -11.01 -58.26
CA MET A 190 39.13 -11.81 -58.93
C MET A 190 38.95 -11.43 -60.40
N LEU A 191 39.04 -10.14 -60.74
CA LEU A 191 39.06 -9.67 -62.13
C LEU A 191 40.28 -10.20 -62.89
N GLN A 192 41.49 -10.07 -62.32
CA GLN A 192 42.71 -10.61 -62.93
C GLN A 192 42.62 -12.11 -63.15
N ALA A 193 42.05 -12.83 -62.17
CA ALA A 193 41.82 -14.25 -62.25
C ALA A 193 40.85 -14.60 -63.39
N ARG A 194 39.72 -13.91 -63.46
CA ARG A 194 38.72 -14.09 -64.52
C ARG A 194 39.33 -13.88 -65.91
N GLU A 195 40.10 -12.82 -66.12
CA GLU A 195 40.80 -12.56 -67.39
C GLU A 195 41.74 -13.69 -67.81
N LYS A 196 42.32 -14.41 -66.84
CA LYS A 196 43.21 -15.54 -67.12
C LYS A 196 42.48 -16.82 -67.44
N LEU A 197 41.34 -17.04 -66.80
CA LEU A 197 40.53 -18.24 -66.96
C LEU A 197 39.64 -18.15 -68.20
N SER A 198 39.00 -17.00 -68.42
CA SER A 198 38.15 -16.73 -69.57
C SER A 198 38.99 -16.18 -70.74
N ARG A 199 39.31 -17.03 -71.73
CA ARG A 199 40.11 -16.64 -72.93
C ARG A 199 39.39 -15.73 -73.91
N ASP A 200 38.09 -15.52 -73.75
CA ASP A 200 37.26 -14.69 -74.61
C ASP A 200 36.42 -13.77 -73.73
N LEU A 201 36.65 -12.44 -73.81
CA LEU A 201 35.67 -11.36 -73.70
C LEU A 201 36.42 -10.02 -73.50
N GLY A 202 36.48 -9.23 -74.58
CA GLY A 202 36.95 -7.84 -74.55
C GLY A 202 35.85 -6.88 -74.09
N GLU A 203 35.41 -7.01 -72.84
CA GLU A 203 34.62 -5.96 -72.18
C GLU A 203 35.58 -4.99 -71.48
N ASP A 204 35.41 -3.69 -71.77
CA ASP A 204 36.18 -2.61 -71.18
C ASP A 204 36.08 -2.66 -69.65
N LEU A 205 37.22 -2.89 -69.01
CA LEU A 205 37.36 -2.94 -67.56
C LEU A 205 37.13 -1.55 -66.97
N ASP A 206 36.39 -1.52 -65.87
CA ASP A 206 36.10 -0.32 -65.11
C ASP A 206 37.40 0.21 -64.47
N THR A 207 38.05 1.14 -65.18
CA THR A 207 39.41 1.67 -64.92
C THR A 207 39.61 2.23 -63.52
N GLU A 208 38.52 2.49 -62.78
CA GLU A 208 38.52 3.08 -61.44
C GLU A 208 39.03 2.11 -60.36
N TYR A 209 38.74 0.80 -60.48
CA TYR A 209 39.22 -0.23 -59.55
C TYR A 209 40.71 -0.58 -59.74
N VAL A 210 41.28 -0.22 -60.89
CA VAL A 210 42.63 -0.63 -61.29
C VAL A 210 43.73 0.15 -60.58
N LYS A 211 43.49 1.35 -60.02
CA LYS A 211 44.56 2.22 -59.50
C LYS A 211 44.89 2.10 -58.01
N LEU A 212 44.09 1.37 -57.21
CA LEU A 212 44.23 1.35 -55.74
C LEU A 212 44.89 0.09 -55.13
N GLY A 213 45.07 -0.98 -55.90
CA GLY A 213 45.33 -2.34 -55.36
C GLY A 213 46.62 -3.07 -55.78
N ASP A 214 47.66 -2.40 -56.28
CA ASP A 214 48.72 -3.09 -57.06
C ASP A 214 49.64 -4.06 -56.29
N SER A 215 49.76 -3.98 -54.97
CA SER A 215 50.71 -4.84 -54.23
C SER A 215 50.05 -5.96 -53.41
N ALA A 216 48.82 -5.77 -52.95
CA ALA A 216 48.06 -6.74 -52.14
C ALA A 216 47.11 -7.62 -52.96
N ALA A 217 46.75 -7.22 -54.19
CA ALA A 217 45.78 -7.91 -55.05
C ALA A 217 46.37 -9.10 -55.85
N HIS A 218 47.51 -9.67 -55.46
CA HIS A 218 48.20 -10.69 -56.27
C HIS A 218 48.27 -12.07 -55.63
N ARG A 219 47.85 -12.23 -54.37
CA ARG A 219 47.81 -13.53 -53.70
C ARG A 219 46.37 -14.04 -53.64
N GLY A 220 46.16 -15.30 -54.01
CA GLY A 220 44.95 -16.04 -53.69
C GLY A 220 44.72 -16.05 -52.18
N ASP A 221 43.47 -15.89 -51.79
CA ASP A 221 43.01 -15.96 -50.40
C ASP A 221 41.54 -16.34 -50.48
N GLY A 222 41.30 -17.66 -50.59
CA GLY A 222 39.96 -18.17 -50.80
C GLY A 222 39.03 -17.90 -49.63
N LEU A 223 39.55 -17.73 -48.40
CA LEU A 223 38.72 -17.37 -47.25
C LEU A 223 38.25 -15.91 -47.35
N ALA A 224 39.14 -15.00 -47.73
CA ALA A 224 38.76 -13.61 -47.94
C ALA A 224 37.79 -13.46 -49.12
N ASP A 225 38.04 -14.15 -50.23
CA ASP A 225 37.16 -14.10 -51.41
C ASP A 225 35.78 -14.69 -51.13
N GLU A 226 35.71 -15.84 -50.45
CA GLU A 226 34.45 -16.46 -50.02
C GLU A 226 33.69 -15.57 -49.05
N ALA A 227 34.38 -14.97 -48.07
CA ALA A 227 33.76 -14.07 -47.10
C ALA A 227 33.17 -12.83 -47.79
N LEU A 228 33.83 -12.27 -48.81
CA LEU A 228 33.31 -11.13 -49.56
C LEU A 228 32.06 -11.47 -50.37
N LEU A 229 32.02 -12.67 -50.97
CA LEU A 229 30.86 -13.17 -51.70
C LEU A 229 29.67 -13.44 -50.76
N LEU A 230 29.92 -14.11 -49.63
CA LEU A 230 28.89 -14.42 -48.62
C LEU A 230 28.36 -13.17 -47.92
N ALA A 231 29.22 -12.17 -47.69
CA ALA A 231 28.81 -10.90 -47.10
C ALA A 231 28.15 -9.95 -48.11
N GLY A 232 28.03 -10.34 -49.39
CA GLY A 232 27.35 -9.57 -50.43
C GLY A 232 28.14 -8.37 -50.94
N PHE A 233 29.45 -8.30 -50.69
CA PHE A 233 30.32 -7.26 -51.24
C PHE A 233 30.70 -7.50 -52.71
N LEU A 234 30.55 -8.74 -53.18
CA LEU A 234 30.70 -9.15 -54.57
C LEU A 234 29.41 -9.80 -55.04
N ASP A 235 29.03 -9.56 -56.30
CA ASP A 235 27.85 -10.18 -56.92
C ASP A 235 28.00 -11.70 -57.00
N SER A 236 27.29 -12.41 -56.11
CA SER A 236 27.38 -13.85 -55.97
C SER A 236 27.03 -14.61 -57.25
N GLU A 237 26.09 -14.12 -58.07
CA GLU A 237 25.68 -14.82 -59.30
C GLU A 237 26.80 -14.80 -60.34
N ARG A 238 27.50 -13.66 -60.44
CA ARG A 238 28.58 -13.45 -61.38
C ARG A 238 29.88 -14.13 -60.96
N TRP A 239 30.19 -14.08 -59.66
CA TRP A 239 31.52 -14.42 -59.15
C TRP A 239 31.63 -15.80 -58.52
N ALA A 240 30.51 -16.46 -58.15
CA ALA A 240 30.56 -17.79 -57.56
C ALA A 240 31.16 -18.85 -58.49
N SER A 241 30.86 -18.79 -59.79
CA SER A 241 31.43 -19.73 -60.78
C SER A 241 32.95 -19.56 -60.94
N ILE A 242 33.42 -18.32 -60.92
CA ILE A 242 34.85 -17.99 -60.99
C ILE A 242 35.55 -18.43 -59.70
N PHE A 243 34.92 -18.23 -58.53
CA PHE A 243 35.42 -18.72 -57.26
C PHE A 243 35.58 -20.25 -57.26
N GLU A 244 34.56 -20.97 -57.71
CA GLU A 244 34.59 -22.43 -57.81
C GLU A 244 35.66 -22.92 -58.80
N GLU A 245 35.85 -22.22 -59.93
CA GLU A 245 36.91 -22.53 -60.90
C GLU A 245 38.32 -22.25 -60.37
N LEU A 246 38.47 -21.21 -59.55
CA LEU A 246 39.74 -20.87 -58.92
C LEU A 246 40.13 -21.88 -57.85
N TYR A 247 39.27 -22.05 -56.86
CA TYR A 247 39.59 -22.79 -55.65
C TYR A 247 39.14 -24.24 -55.68
N GLY A 248 38.38 -24.66 -56.70
CA GLY A 248 37.89 -26.04 -56.85
C GLY A 248 36.95 -26.47 -55.74
N THR A 249 36.20 -25.52 -55.16
CA THR A 249 35.21 -25.72 -54.09
C THR A 249 34.04 -24.79 -54.29
N LYS A 250 32.84 -25.22 -53.91
CA LYS A 250 31.67 -24.35 -53.98
C LYS A 250 31.74 -23.25 -52.93
N LEU A 251 31.00 -22.19 -53.19
CA LEU A 251 30.83 -21.09 -52.25
C LEU A 251 30.18 -21.61 -50.96
N GLY A 252 30.81 -21.33 -49.81
CA GLY A 252 30.40 -21.78 -48.48
C GLY A 252 31.12 -23.05 -48.00
N GLU A 253 31.86 -23.74 -48.87
CA GLU A 253 32.57 -24.97 -48.54
C GLU A 253 34.08 -24.75 -48.34
N PHE A 254 34.63 -23.60 -48.74
CA PHE A 254 36.09 -23.38 -48.63
C PHE A 254 36.53 -23.27 -47.17
N ALA A 255 35.71 -22.72 -46.29
CA ALA A 255 35.94 -22.70 -44.84
C ALA A 255 36.07 -24.10 -44.19
N ASP A 256 35.48 -25.14 -44.81
CA ASP A 256 35.54 -26.52 -44.30
C ASP A 256 36.76 -27.29 -44.84
N VAL A 257 37.48 -26.73 -45.81
CA VAL A 257 38.71 -27.33 -46.34
C VAL A 257 39.82 -27.30 -45.27
N PRO A 258 40.59 -28.39 -45.10
CA PRO A 258 41.72 -28.43 -44.17
C PRO A 258 42.70 -27.27 -44.40
N ARG A 259 43.26 -26.73 -43.33
CA ARG A 259 44.03 -25.46 -43.35
C ARG A 259 45.23 -25.52 -44.30
N GLY A 260 45.99 -26.60 -44.30
CA GLY A 260 47.15 -26.81 -45.15
C GLY A 260 46.76 -26.99 -46.62
N LEU A 261 45.62 -27.63 -46.90
CA LEU A 261 45.08 -27.73 -48.26
C LEU A 261 44.59 -26.37 -48.77
N ARG A 262 43.95 -25.55 -47.93
CA ARG A 262 43.59 -24.17 -48.30
C ARG A 262 44.81 -23.35 -48.70
N ARG A 263 45.88 -23.39 -47.89
CA ARG A 263 47.14 -22.69 -48.21
C ARG A 263 47.73 -23.13 -49.54
N ALA A 264 47.70 -24.44 -49.82
CA ALA A 264 48.16 -24.98 -51.09
C ALA A 264 47.28 -24.50 -52.26
N LYS A 265 45.95 -24.45 -52.10
CA LYS A 265 45.01 -23.91 -53.09
C LYS A 265 45.18 -22.40 -53.32
N ASP A 266 45.39 -21.62 -52.27
CA ASP A 266 45.71 -20.19 -52.36
C ASP A 266 46.98 -19.96 -53.18
N CYS A 267 48.01 -20.79 -52.95
CA CYS A 267 49.24 -20.79 -53.74
C CYS A 267 49.01 -21.19 -55.20
N GLU A 268 48.24 -22.26 -55.44
CA GLU A 268 47.87 -22.71 -56.79
C GLU A 268 47.18 -21.60 -57.58
N VAL A 269 46.17 -20.98 -56.98
CA VAL A 269 45.41 -19.87 -57.54
C VAL A 269 46.34 -18.68 -57.81
N THR A 270 47.20 -18.31 -56.86
CA THR A 270 48.22 -17.28 -57.06
C THR A 270 49.09 -17.56 -58.28
N ILE A 271 49.64 -18.78 -58.39
CA ILE A 271 50.51 -19.16 -59.50
C ILE A 271 49.76 -19.11 -60.84
N ARG A 272 48.49 -19.58 -60.88
CA ARG A 272 47.65 -19.57 -62.09
C ARG A 272 47.36 -18.14 -62.57
N VAL A 273 47.10 -17.22 -61.65
CA VAL A 273 46.68 -15.84 -61.97
C VAL A 273 47.88 -14.96 -62.38
N VAL A 274 49.04 -15.15 -61.76
CA VAL A 274 50.25 -14.35 -62.02
C VAL A 274 50.76 -14.57 -63.45
N GLN A 275 50.84 -13.48 -64.23
CA GLN A 275 51.25 -13.53 -65.65
C GLN A 275 52.70 -14.03 -65.81
N SER A 276 52.94 -14.84 -66.83
CA SER A 276 54.30 -15.13 -67.30
C SER A 276 54.75 -14.00 -68.23
N VAL A 277 55.49 -13.02 -67.72
CA VAL A 277 56.02 -11.93 -68.56
C VAL A 277 57.09 -12.51 -69.50
N ARG A 278 57.00 -12.20 -70.80
CA ARG A 278 57.95 -12.68 -71.82
C ARG A 278 59.36 -12.19 -71.47
N GLY A 279 60.24 -13.10 -71.05
CA GLY A 279 61.61 -12.80 -70.64
C GLY A 279 61.84 -12.61 -69.13
N ALA A 280 60.79 -12.55 -68.30
CA ALA A 280 60.92 -12.65 -66.85
C ALA A 280 60.94 -14.13 -66.46
N ARG A 281 62.07 -14.61 -65.95
CA ARG A 281 62.11 -15.87 -65.18
C ARG A 281 61.41 -15.57 -63.86
N PRO A 282 60.43 -16.39 -63.46
CA PRO A 282 60.64 -17.73 -62.94
C PRO A 282 60.70 -18.73 -64.10
N SER A 283 61.63 -19.68 -64.04
CA SER A 283 61.72 -20.70 -65.10
C SER A 283 60.44 -21.54 -65.09
N PHE A 284 60.03 -22.01 -66.27
CA PHE A 284 58.98 -23.03 -66.43
C PHE A 284 59.13 -24.20 -65.43
N GLN A 285 60.37 -24.50 -65.03
CA GLN A 285 60.73 -25.47 -64.00
C GLN A 285 60.15 -25.12 -62.62
N VAL A 286 60.24 -23.88 -62.13
CA VAL A 286 59.72 -23.47 -60.81
C VAL A 286 58.20 -23.62 -60.75
N ARG A 287 57.49 -23.22 -61.83
CA ARG A 287 56.03 -23.40 -61.95
C ARG A 287 55.65 -24.89 -62.04
N SER A 288 56.43 -25.68 -62.77
CA SER A 288 56.20 -27.13 -62.88
C SER A 288 56.47 -27.85 -61.56
N GLU A 289 57.49 -27.45 -60.80
CA GLU A 289 57.79 -27.98 -59.47
C GLU A 289 56.67 -27.65 -58.49
N ALA A 290 56.21 -26.41 -58.48
CA ALA A 290 55.09 -25.98 -57.64
C ALA A 290 53.81 -26.78 -57.96
N GLY A 291 53.46 -26.92 -59.24
CA GLY A 291 52.30 -27.71 -59.66
C GLY A 291 52.40 -29.19 -59.29
N GLY A 292 53.58 -29.80 -59.45
CA GLY A 292 53.82 -31.19 -59.02
C GLY A 292 53.70 -31.35 -57.50
N THR A 293 54.18 -30.38 -56.73
CA THR A 293 54.13 -30.41 -55.27
C THR A 293 52.71 -30.17 -54.75
N ILE A 294 51.95 -29.25 -55.36
CA ILE A 294 50.52 -29.02 -55.06
C ILE A 294 49.72 -30.30 -55.30
N LEU A 295 49.91 -30.96 -56.45
CA LEU A 295 49.23 -32.22 -56.76
C LEU A 295 49.56 -33.33 -55.74
N ALA A 296 50.80 -33.39 -55.27
CA ALA A 296 51.19 -34.33 -54.22
C ALA A 296 50.49 -34.02 -52.89
N ILE A 297 50.42 -32.74 -52.49
CA ILE A 297 49.70 -32.31 -51.29
C ILE A 297 48.21 -32.69 -51.40
N THR A 298 47.55 -32.36 -52.51
CA THR A 298 46.13 -32.68 -52.71
C THR A 298 45.85 -34.17 -52.57
N LYS A 299 46.70 -35.03 -53.15
CA LYS A 299 46.56 -36.50 -53.03
C LYS A 299 46.72 -37.01 -51.60
N GLU A 300 47.63 -36.43 -50.82
CA GLU A 300 47.77 -36.81 -49.41
C GLU A 300 46.53 -36.40 -48.60
N TYR A 301 45.95 -35.23 -48.86
CA TYR A 301 44.68 -34.82 -48.25
C TYR A 301 43.47 -35.65 -48.72
N GLU A 302 43.43 -36.07 -49.98
CA GLU A 302 42.39 -36.99 -50.47
C GLU A 302 42.47 -38.36 -49.79
N LYS A 303 43.68 -38.79 -49.40
CA LYS A 303 43.92 -40.10 -48.79
C LYS A 303 43.69 -40.10 -47.27
N ASP A 304 44.28 -39.13 -46.57
CA ASP A 304 44.32 -39.11 -45.09
C ASP A 304 43.45 -38.00 -44.48
N GLY A 305 42.76 -37.19 -45.31
CA GLY A 305 41.89 -36.11 -44.86
C GLY A 305 42.63 -35.13 -43.94
N ASP A 306 42.04 -34.82 -42.80
CA ASP A 306 42.65 -33.97 -41.76
C ASP A 306 43.94 -34.56 -41.16
N GLY A 307 44.14 -35.88 -41.26
CA GLY A 307 45.34 -36.55 -40.77
C GLY A 307 46.62 -36.06 -41.45
N ALA A 308 46.51 -35.61 -42.71
CA ALA A 308 47.61 -35.07 -43.49
C ALA A 308 48.23 -33.80 -42.86
N GLU A 309 47.49 -33.04 -42.06
CA GLU A 309 48.00 -31.84 -41.37
C GLU A 309 49.15 -32.16 -40.41
N SER A 310 49.12 -33.34 -39.80
CA SER A 310 50.13 -33.78 -38.85
C SER A 310 51.41 -34.30 -39.52
N SER A 311 51.38 -34.52 -40.84
CA SER A 311 52.51 -35.06 -41.59
C SER A 311 53.57 -33.97 -41.82
N SER A 312 54.77 -34.19 -41.29
CA SER A 312 55.91 -33.29 -41.53
C SER A 312 56.26 -33.19 -43.01
N ILE A 313 56.02 -34.25 -43.78
CA ILE A 313 56.23 -34.26 -45.23
C ILE A 313 55.25 -33.29 -45.90
N VAL A 314 53.96 -33.36 -45.56
CA VAL A 314 52.92 -32.47 -46.11
C VAL A 314 53.19 -31.01 -45.72
N GLN A 315 53.56 -30.75 -44.46
CA GLN A 315 53.88 -29.38 -44.01
C GLN A 315 55.12 -28.81 -44.73
N ASN A 316 56.17 -29.63 -44.92
CA ASN A 316 57.36 -29.22 -45.68
C ASN A 316 57.02 -28.96 -47.16
N SER A 317 56.16 -29.79 -47.75
CA SER A 317 55.67 -29.59 -49.12
C SER A 317 54.85 -28.30 -49.26
N ILE A 318 53.95 -28.00 -48.32
CA ILE A 318 53.19 -26.75 -48.30
C ILE A 318 54.15 -25.56 -48.19
N GLN A 319 55.10 -25.59 -47.27
CA GLN A 319 56.10 -24.52 -47.12
C GLN A 319 56.93 -24.34 -48.39
N ARG A 320 57.30 -25.43 -49.07
CA ARG A 320 58.03 -25.38 -50.35
C ARG A 320 57.18 -24.74 -51.44
N VAL A 321 55.89 -25.07 -51.53
CA VAL A 321 54.95 -24.45 -52.48
C VAL A 321 54.79 -22.96 -52.20
N GLU A 322 54.70 -22.54 -50.94
CA GLU A 322 54.64 -21.12 -50.58
C GLU A 322 55.90 -20.36 -51.01
N GLN A 323 57.09 -20.94 -50.78
CA GLN A 323 58.37 -20.36 -51.24
C GLN A 323 58.41 -20.24 -52.77
N LEU A 324 58.07 -21.32 -53.48
CA LEU A 324 58.01 -21.32 -54.95
C LEU A 324 57.00 -20.29 -55.48
N THR A 325 55.87 -20.13 -54.80
CA THR A 325 54.84 -19.13 -55.15
C THR A 325 55.40 -17.72 -55.01
N GLU A 326 56.13 -17.42 -53.94
CA GLU A 326 56.76 -16.11 -53.76
C GLU A 326 57.84 -15.87 -54.82
N GLU A 327 58.70 -16.86 -55.08
CA GLU A 327 59.69 -16.81 -56.16
C GLU A 327 59.01 -16.50 -57.51
N ILE A 328 57.84 -17.09 -57.78
CA ILE A 328 57.06 -16.86 -59.00
C ILE A 328 56.48 -15.43 -59.04
N VAL A 329 55.91 -14.96 -57.93
CA VAL A 329 55.30 -13.63 -57.81
C VAL A 329 56.36 -12.53 -57.94
N GLU A 330 57.46 -12.62 -57.19
CA GLU A 330 58.59 -11.66 -57.24
C GLU A 330 59.18 -11.58 -58.65
N SER A 331 59.38 -12.74 -59.26
CA SER A 331 59.87 -12.85 -60.62
C SER A 331 58.94 -12.20 -61.64
N ALA A 332 57.62 -12.35 -61.49
CA ALA A 332 56.63 -11.75 -62.38
C ALA A 332 56.50 -10.24 -62.20
N ARG A 333 56.78 -9.72 -60.98
CA ARG A 333 56.87 -8.28 -60.71
C ARG A 333 58.05 -7.62 -61.42
N GLY A 334 59.14 -8.37 -61.68
CA GLY A 334 60.28 -7.93 -62.46
C GLY A 334 61.10 -6.78 -61.83
N ARG A 335 62.32 -6.58 -62.35
CA ARG A 335 63.21 -5.44 -62.03
C ARG A 335 62.60 -4.09 -62.45
N LEU A 336 61.56 -3.63 -61.78
CA LEU A 336 61.11 -2.23 -61.89
C LEU A 336 62.07 -1.28 -61.13
N ALA A 337 62.82 -1.79 -60.14
CA ALA A 337 63.81 -0.99 -59.42
C ALA A 337 64.97 -0.47 -60.29
N ASP A 338 65.43 -1.24 -61.28
CA ASP A 338 66.58 -0.87 -62.13
C ASP A 338 66.21 0.06 -63.32
N ARG A 339 64.93 0.39 -63.53
CA ARG A 339 64.48 1.17 -64.70
C ARG A 339 63.85 2.53 -64.39
N ILE A 340 63.62 2.87 -63.12
CA ILE A 340 63.03 4.17 -62.76
C ILE A 340 64.10 5.27 -62.55
N PHE A 341 65.38 4.91 -62.37
CA PHE A 341 66.51 5.85 -62.40
C PHE A 341 67.49 5.46 -63.51
N SER A 342 67.18 5.81 -64.76
CA SER A 342 68.23 5.94 -65.77
C SER A 342 68.98 7.24 -65.49
N GLU A 343 70.30 7.17 -65.26
CA GLU A 343 71.17 8.35 -65.11
C GLU A 343 70.99 9.31 -66.31
N PRO A 344 71.11 10.63 -66.10
CA PRO A 344 70.97 11.59 -67.18
C PRO A 344 72.09 11.37 -68.20
N ILE A 345 71.71 11.23 -69.47
CA ILE A 345 72.64 11.30 -70.59
C ILE A 345 73.18 12.73 -70.64
N GLU A 346 74.39 12.94 -70.12
CA GLU A 346 75.16 14.14 -70.41
C GLU A 346 75.49 14.15 -71.91
N LYS A 347 74.90 15.10 -72.65
CA LYS A 347 75.35 15.45 -73.99
C LYS A 347 76.36 16.60 -73.87
N SER A 348 77.60 16.31 -74.22
CA SER A 348 78.65 17.27 -74.58
C SER A 348 78.34 17.99 -75.88
#